data_AF-A0A8H4ACF0-F1
#
_entry.id   AF-A0A8H4ACF0-F1
#
_cell.length_a   1.000
_cell.length_b   1.000
_cell.length_c   1.000
_cell.angle_alpha   90.00
_cell.angle_beta   90.00
_cell.angle_gamma   90.00
#
_symmetry.space_group_name_H-M   'P 1'
#
loop_
_entity.id
_entity.type
_entity.pdbx_description
1 polymer ?
#
loop_
_entity_poly.entity_id
_entity_poly.type
_entity_poly.pdbx_seq_one_letter_code
_entity_poly.pdbx_strand_id
1 'polypeptide(L)'
;MVCAIRNLTRFIWIDVKNVNKTDEKEEREIMIEKKVAIKLLIGFAFALKHYLRDEEGNILEDVKPYLNIKSSLPGFENLNRLEVITENQKPNTSSFIKKKKQPIIELKPNLPLEISLYISGYITTQLRKKRIEPPIASNMLTIINLLVEFITRFERILKTPLPIAFSIHLYQTLWIYCLSLPFQLVDSVGWITIVIVFFVSFILFGVERIAAEVQNPFDYGYNHFDLDYFCETVKREITAIIKHDPPDDSHWVFDVENKSVTIQSTEDEGVKNEVHE
;
A
#
# COMPACT_ATOMS: atom_id res chain seq x y z
N MET A 1 4.32 5.06 -1.49
CA MET A 1 2.94 4.61 -1.76
C MET A 1 1.89 5.59 -1.26
N VAL A 2 1.76 5.81 0.05
CA VAL A 2 0.72 6.68 0.66
C VAL A 2 0.62 8.06 0.01
N CYS A 3 1.76 8.76 -0.18
CA CYS A 3 1.79 10.07 -0.84
C CYS A 3 1.24 10.03 -2.29
N ALA A 4 1.56 8.98 -3.06
CA ALA A 4 1.04 8.82 -4.41
C ALA A 4 -0.48 8.65 -4.41
N ILE A 5 -1.02 7.84 -3.50
CA ILE A 5 -2.48 7.66 -3.34
C ILE A 5 -3.15 8.97 -2.92
N ARG A 6 -2.59 9.71 -1.96
CA ARG A 6 -3.08 11.01 -1.51
C ARG A 6 -3.12 12.03 -2.65
N ASN A 7 -2.02 12.15 -3.38
CA ASN A 7 -1.92 13.10 -4.50
C ASN A 7 -2.90 12.75 -5.61
N LEU A 8 -2.98 11.47 -5.99
CA LEU A 8 -3.93 11.05 -7.02
C LEU A 8 -5.39 11.24 -6.60
N THR A 9 -5.70 11.01 -5.32
CA THR A 9 -7.02 11.33 -4.75
C THR A 9 -7.34 12.82 -4.91
N ARG A 10 -6.40 13.71 -4.57
CA ARG A 10 -6.59 15.16 -4.72
C ARG A 10 -6.78 15.56 -6.18
N PHE A 11 -5.95 15.05 -7.08
CA PHE A 11 -6.07 15.32 -8.52
C PHE A 11 -7.43 14.85 -9.06
N ILE A 12 -7.90 13.64 -8.70
CA ILE A 12 -9.21 13.14 -9.16
C ILE A 12 -10.34 13.97 -8.55
N TRP A 13 -10.23 14.35 -7.28
CA TRP A 13 -11.27 15.08 -6.57
C TRP A 13 -11.46 16.49 -7.13
N ILE A 14 -10.36 17.21 -7.35
CA ILE A 14 -10.34 18.63 -7.73
C ILE A 14 -10.39 18.82 -9.26
N ASP A 15 -9.53 18.14 -10.01
CA ASP A 15 -9.27 18.50 -11.41
C ASP A 15 -10.20 17.85 -12.43
N VAL A 16 -10.98 16.85 -12.02
CA VAL A 16 -12.05 16.29 -12.87
C VAL A 16 -13.23 17.26 -12.84
N LYS A 17 -13.34 18.10 -13.86
CA LYS A 17 -14.36 19.16 -13.95
C LYS A 17 -15.65 18.65 -14.61
N ASN A 18 -16.79 19.23 -14.23
CA ASN A 18 -18.02 19.12 -15.01
C ASN A 18 -18.00 20.18 -16.12
N VAL A 19 -18.03 19.73 -17.37
CA VAL A 19 -18.01 20.62 -18.55
C VAL A 19 -19.37 21.33 -18.72
N ASN A 20 -20.47 20.65 -18.39
CA ASN A 20 -21.83 21.19 -18.48
C ASN A 20 -22.38 21.45 -17.06
N LYS A 21 -22.15 22.65 -16.52
CA LYS A 21 -22.63 23.02 -15.17
C LYS A 21 -24.16 23.05 -15.03
N THR A 22 -24.90 23.00 -16.14
CA THR A 22 -26.36 23.16 -16.18
C THR A 22 -27.14 21.87 -15.95
N ASP A 23 -26.51 20.69 -16.01
CA ASP A 23 -27.17 19.40 -15.85
C ASP A 23 -26.83 18.76 -14.49
N GLU A 24 -27.77 18.84 -13.54
CA GLU A 24 -27.66 18.21 -12.21
C GLU A 24 -27.48 16.70 -12.29
N LYS A 25 -27.99 16.04 -13.34
CA LYS A 25 -27.84 14.60 -13.50
C LYS A 25 -26.41 14.25 -13.89
N GLU A 26 -25.83 14.98 -14.83
CA GLU A 26 -24.43 14.80 -15.24
C GLU A 26 -23.48 15.06 -14.05
N GLU A 27 -23.77 16.06 -13.22
CA GLU A 27 -22.99 16.35 -12.03
C GLU A 27 -23.00 15.19 -11.02
N ARG A 28 -24.17 14.61 -10.74
CA ARG A 28 -24.29 13.44 -9.86
C ARG A 28 -23.54 12.24 -10.41
N GLU A 29 -23.62 11.98 -11.72
CA GLU A 29 -22.90 10.89 -12.37
C GLU A 29 -21.38 11.07 -12.26
N ILE A 30 -20.86 12.28 -12.49
CA ILE A 30 -19.44 12.61 -12.31
C ILE A 30 -19.00 12.38 -10.86
N MET A 31 -19.80 12.81 -9.88
CA MET A 31 -19.46 12.63 -8.47
C MET A 31 -19.40 11.15 -8.08
N ILE A 32 -20.28 10.32 -8.65
CA ILE A 32 -20.22 8.86 -8.49
C ILE A 32 -18.95 8.30 -9.15
N GLU A 33 -18.64 8.69 -10.39
CA GLU A 33 -17.44 8.27 -11.11
C GLU A 33 -16.17 8.60 -10.30
N LYS A 34 -16.04 9.82 -9.76
CA LYS A 34 -14.93 10.25 -8.89
C LYS A 34 -14.82 9.37 -7.64
N LYS A 35 -15.93 9.21 -6.91
CA LYS A 35 -15.97 8.42 -5.66
C LYS A 35 -15.61 6.95 -5.91
N VAL A 36 -16.02 6.37 -7.03
CA VAL A 36 -15.67 4.99 -7.41
C VAL A 36 -14.16 4.89 -7.71
N ALA A 37 -13.62 5.80 -8.52
CA ALA A 37 -12.18 5.81 -8.82
C ALA A 37 -11.32 6.01 -7.56
N ILE A 38 -11.75 6.87 -6.64
CA ILE A 38 -11.07 7.10 -5.36
C ILE A 38 -11.19 5.89 -4.43
N LYS A 39 -12.34 5.23 -4.36
CA LYS A 39 -12.48 3.97 -3.60
C LYS A 39 -11.56 2.89 -4.15
N LEU A 40 -11.41 2.82 -5.47
CA LEU A 40 -10.50 1.87 -6.11
C LEU A 40 -9.04 2.10 -5.70
N LEU A 41 -8.64 3.35 -5.43
CA LEU A 41 -7.31 3.66 -4.85
C LEU A 41 -7.14 3.17 -3.41
N ILE A 42 -8.20 3.16 -2.61
CA ILE A 42 -8.19 2.49 -1.29
C ILE A 42 -8.02 0.98 -1.52
N GLY A 43 -8.81 0.41 -2.45
CA GLY A 43 -8.71 -1.00 -2.84
C GLY A 43 -7.30 -1.41 -3.25
N PHE A 44 -6.58 -0.55 -3.98
CA PHE A 44 -5.17 -0.77 -4.33
C PHE A 44 -4.27 -0.98 -3.09
N ALA A 45 -4.43 -0.16 -2.05
CA ALA A 45 -3.61 -0.25 -0.84
C ALA A 45 -3.82 -1.59 -0.12
N PHE A 46 -5.09 -2.00 0.06
CA PHE A 46 -5.41 -3.28 0.68
C PHE A 46 -5.01 -4.46 -0.19
N ALA A 47 -5.22 -4.38 -1.51
CA ALA A 47 -4.79 -5.42 -2.44
C ALA A 47 -3.27 -5.62 -2.39
N LEU A 48 -2.50 -4.52 -2.29
CA LEU A 48 -1.05 -4.59 -2.16
C LEU A 48 -0.62 -5.17 -0.80
N LYS A 49 -1.30 -4.83 0.30
CA LYS A 49 -1.08 -5.48 1.61
C LYS A 49 -1.21 -7.00 1.50
N HIS A 50 -2.35 -7.49 1.02
CA HIS A 50 -2.62 -8.92 0.93
C HIS A 50 -1.66 -9.61 -0.05
N TYR A 51 -1.30 -8.92 -1.14
CA TYR A 51 -0.30 -9.40 -2.09
C TYR A 51 1.08 -9.60 -1.45
N LEU A 52 1.52 -8.69 -0.56
CA LEU A 52 2.81 -8.77 0.12
C LEU A 52 2.85 -9.82 1.24
N ARG A 53 1.70 -10.13 1.84
CA ARG A 53 1.56 -11.15 2.90
C ARG A 53 1.25 -12.56 2.37
N ASP A 54 1.10 -12.70 1.05
CA ASP A 54 0.66 -13.93 0.39
C ASP A 54 -0.62 -14.56 0.99
N GLU A 55 -1.52 -13.71 1.47
CA GLU A 55 -2.81 -14.16 2.01
C GLU A 55 -3.75 -14.53 0.86
N GLU A 56 -3.97 -15.82 0.65
CA GLU A 56 -4.68 -16.33 -0.54
C GLU A 56 -6.21 -16.36 -0.43
N GLY A 57 -6.77 -16.37 0.79
CA GLY A 57 -8.18 -16.69 1.02
C GLY A 57 -9.07 -15.54 1.53
N ASN A 58 -8.52 -14.63 2.34
CA ASN A 58 -9.30 -13.53 2.96
C ASN A 58 -9.24 -12.21 2.17
N ILE A 59 -8.68 -12.24 0.96
CA ILE A 59 -8.51 -11.09 0.03
C ILE A 59 -9.83 -10.33 -0.18
N LEU A 60 -10.97 -11.00 0.01
CA LEU A 60 -12.27 -10.51 -0.43
C LEU A 60 -13.12 -9.83 0.64
N GLU A 61 -12.80 -9.85 1.94
CA GLU A 61 -13.68 -9.16 2.90
C GLU A 61 -13.40 -7.66 2.94
N ASP A 62 -12.12 -7.29 3.06
CA ASP A 62 -11.70 -5.89 3.19
C ASP A 62 -11.66 -5.15 1.85
N VAL A 63 -11.32 -5.85 0.75
CA VAL A 63 -11.12 -5.22 -0.57
C VAL A 63 -12.42 -5.13 -1.37
N LYS A 64 -13.34 -6.09 -1.23
CA LYS A 64 -14.60 -6.18 -1.98
C LYS A 64 -15.49 -4.94 -1.89
N PRO A 65 -15.61 -4.22 -0.75
CA PRO A 65 -16.36 -2.96 -0.68
C PRO A 65 -15.85 -1.90 -1.65
N TYR A 66 -14.56 -1.94 -2.01
CA TYR A 66 -13.92 -0.98 -2.92
C TYR A 66 -13.92 -1.45 -4.37
N LEU A 67 -14.17 -2.74 -4.59
CA LEU A 67 -14.18 -3.40 -5.90
C LEU A 67 -15.59 -3.54 -6.50
N ASN A 68 -16.57 -2.77 -6.02
CA ASN A 68 -17.97 -2.82 -6.47
C ASN A 68 -18.18 -2.25 -7.90
N ILE A 69 -17.29 -2.63 -8.81
CA ILE A 69 -17.42 -2.57 -10.25
C ILE A 69 -18.24 -3.81 -10.61
N LYS A 70 -19.35 -3.68 -11.35
CA LYS A 70 -20.05 -4.86 -11.90
C LYS A 70 -19.00 -5.76 -12.55
N SER A 71 -18.85 -6.96 -12.02
CA SER A 71 -17.73 -7.90 -12.22
C SER A 71 -17.69 -8.50 -13.63
N SER A 72 -17.49 -7.68 -14.65
CA SER A 72 -17.14 -8.11 -16.01
C SER A 72 -15.69 -7.74 -16.35
N LEU A 73 -14.84 -7.71 -15.33
CA LEU A 73 -13.43 -7.35 -15.45
C LEU A 73 -12.63 -8.63 -15.77
N PRO A 74 -11.93 -8.74 -16.91
CA PRO A 74 -11.09 -9.89 -17.22
C PRO A 74 -9.93 -9.98 -16.21
N GLY A 75 -10.08 -10.90 -15.24
CA GLY A 75 -9.21 -11.05 -14.06
C GLY A 75 -10.00 -11.33 -12.78
N PHE A 76 -11.16 -10.70 -12.63
CA PHE A 76 -12.10 -10.91 -11.51
C PHE A 76 -13.05 -12.10 -11.70
N GLU A 77 -13.31 -12.54 -12.94
CA GLU A 77 -14.14 -13.73 -13.22
C GLU A 77 -13.61 -15.02 -12.56
N ASN A 78 -12.31 -15.05 -12.20
CA ASN A 78 -11.70 -16.22 -11.56
C ASN A 78 -11.73 -16.19 -10.02
N LEU A 79 -12.06 -15.07 -9.38
CA LEU A 79 -12.14 -15.01 -7.91
C LEU A 79 -13.35 -15.78 -7.36
N ASN A 80 -14.51 -15.66 -8.01
CA ASN A 80 -15.69 -16.47 -7.69
C ASN A 80 -15.47 -17.97 -7.98
N ARG A 81 -14.53 -18.32 -8.87
CA ARG A 81 -14.20 -19.71 -9.20
C ARG A 81 -13.29 -20.35 -8.15
N LEU A 82 -12.43 -19.55 -7.49
CA LEU A 82 -11.55 -20.03 -6.42
C LEU A 82 -12.34 -20.37 -5.14
N GLU A 83 -13.40 -19.64 -4.80
CA GLU A 83 -14.32 -20.01 -3.69
C GLU A 83 -14.94 -21.40 -3.91
N VAL A 84 -15.31 -21.74 -5.15
CA VAL A 84 -15.91 -23.03 -5.52
C VAL A 84 -14.91 -24.19 -5.45
N ILE A 85 -13.61 -23.94 -5.62
CA ILE A 85 -12.57 -24.98 -5.55
C ILE A 85 -12.22 -25.30 -4.09
N THR A 86 -12.19 -24.30 -3.21
CA THR A 86 -11.81 -24.48 -1.80
C THR A 86 -12.88 -25.22 -0.98
N GLU A 87 -14.17 -25.06 -1.30
CA GLU A 87 -15.26 -25.79 -0.61
C GLU A 87 -15.35 -27.29 -0.98
N ASN A 88 -14.78 -27.71 -2.12
CA ASN A 88 -14.96 -29.06 -2.65
C ASN A 88 -13.86 -30.07 -2.28
N GLN A 89 -12.87 -29.70 -1.47
CA GLN A 89 -11.85 -30.64 -1.00
C GLN A 89 -12.14 -31.21 0.40
N LYS A 90 -13.14 -32.08 0.49
CA LYS A 90 -13.10 -33.17 1.49
C LYS A 90 -12.20 -34.29 0.96
N PRO A 91 -11.27 -34.84 1.76
CA PRO A 91 -10.32 -35.83 1.29
C PRO A 91 -11.01 -37.19 1.14
N ASN A 92 -11.41 -37.55 -0.08
CA ASN A 92 -11.76 -38.93 -0.40
C ASN A 92 -10.51 -39.71 -0.80
N THR A 93 -10.20 -40.66 0.05
CA THR A 93 -9.17 -41.69 -0.07
C THR A 93 -9.34 -42.50 -1.36
N SER A 94 -8.20 -42.94 -1.92
CA SER A 94 -8.02 -43.88 -3.03
C SER A 94 -8.06 -43.31 -4.46
N SER A 95 -6.86 -43.08 -5.01
CA SER A 95 -6.43 -43.75 -6.25
C SER A 95 -4.98 -43.33 -6.52
N PHE A 96 -4.06 -44.25 -6.26
CA PHE A 96 -2.68 -44.16 -6.69
C PHE A 96 -2.65 -44.09 -8.22
N ILE A 97 -1.69 -43.31 -8.76
CA ILE A 97 -1.43 -43.06 -10.18
C ILE A 97 -2.36 -42.01 -10.82
N LYS A 98 -2.04 -40.73 -10.57
CA LYS A 98 -2.27 -39.67 -11.56
C LYS A 98 -0.91 -39.19 -12.06
N LYS A 99 -0.71 -39.32 -13.38
CA LYS A 99 0.35 -38.63 -14.13
C LYS A 99 0.52 -37.23 -13.55
N LYS A 100 1.74 -36.88 -13.16
CA LYS A 100 2.13 -35.53 -12.76
C LYS A 100 1.97 -34.62 -13.98
N LYS A 101 0.73 -34.22 -14.27
CA LYS A 101 0.42 -33.08 -15.11
C LYS A 101 1.16 -31.94 -14.42
N GLN A 102 2.19 -31.40 -15.06
CA GLN A 102 2.83 -30.18 -14.57
C GLN A 102 1.69 -29.24 -14.18
N PRO A 103 1.64 -28.74 -12.94
CA PRO A 103 0.59 -27.81 -12.58
C PRO A 103 0.65 -26.73 -13.66
N ILE A 104 -0.46 -26.54 -14.38
CA ILE A 104 -0.65 -25.33 -15.16
C ILE A 104 -0.34 -24.25 -14.13
N ILE A 105 0.74 -23.49 -14.32
CA ILE A 105 1.08 -22.37 -13.46
C ILE A 105 -0.11 -21.43 -13.65
N GLU A 106 -1.11 -21.58 -12.79
CA GLU A 106 -2.27 -20.72 -12.73
C GLU A 106 -1.68 -19.38 -12.29
N LEU A 107 -1.41 -18.52 -13.28
CA LEU A 107 -0.71 -17.27 -13.09
C LEU A 107 -1.61 -16.42 -12.18
N LYS A 108 -1.29 -16.39 -10.88
CA LYS A 108 -2.03 -15.66 -9.86
C LYS A 108 -2.15 -14.20 -10.33
N PRO A 109 -3.37 -13.67 -10.53
CA PRO A 109 -3.52 -12.30 -11.00
C PRO A 109 -2.95 -11.35 -9.95
N ASN A 110 -2.04 -10.47 -10.38
CA ASN A 110 -1.50 -9.41 -9.54
C ASN A 110 -2.59 -8.34 -9.37
N LEU A 111 -3.44 -8.52 -8.36
CA LEU A 111 -4.60 -7.67 -8.08
C LEU A 111 -4.27 -6.17 -8.01
N PRO A 112 -3.23 -5.70 -7.28
CA PRO A 112 -2.90 -4.28 -7.28
C PRO A 112 -2.47 -3.77 -8.67
N LEU A 113 -1.81 -4.60 -9.48
CA LEU A 113 -1.49 -4.23 -10.86
C LEU A 113 -2.75 -4.10 -11.72
N GLU A 114 -3.70 -5.03 -11.60
CA GLU A 114 -4.98 -4.97 -12.31
C GLU A 114 -5.78 -3.70 -11.92
N ILE A 115 -5.82 -3.38 -10.62
CA ILE A 115 -6.45 -2.14 -10.13
C ILE A 115 -5.80 -0.90 -10.77
N SER A 116 -4.47 -0.87 -10.89
CA SER A 116 -3.76 0.26 -11.51
C SER A 116 -4.12 0.45 -12.99
N LEU A 117 -4.38 -0.65 -13.73
CA LEU A 117 -4.82 -0.62 -15.12
C LEU A 117 -6.18 0.07 -15.26
N TYR A 118 -7.14 -0.26 -14.38
CA TYR A 118 -8.46 0.37 -14.40
C TYR A 118 -8.43 1.85 -14.08
N ILE A 119 -7.59 2.27 -13.13
CA ILE A 119 -7.42 3.69 -12.81
C ILE A 119 -6.79 4.44 -13.99
N SER A 120 -5.83 3.84 -14.68
CA SER A 120 -5.26 4.40 -15.92
C SER A 120 -6.34 4.58 -17.00
N GLY A 121 -7.17 3.54 -17.24
CA GLY A 121 -8.29 3.60 -18.18
C GLY A 121 -9.33 4.67 -17.83
N TYR A 122 -9.58 4.89 -16.54
CA TYR A 122 -10.40 6.00 -16.05
C TYR A 122 -9.81 7.35 -16.42
N ILE A 123 -8.51 7.59 -16.13
CA ILE A 123 -7.83 8.86 -16.44
C ILE A 123 -7.88 9.14 -17.96
N THR A 124 -7.56 8.15 -18.79
CA THR A 124 -7.64 8.29 -20.25
C THR A 124 -9.06 8.60 -20.73
N THR A 125 -10.07 7.99 -20.10
CA THR A 125 -11.47 8.27 -20.41
C THR A 125 -11.86 9.70 -20.05
N GLN A 126 -11.45 10.20 -18.87
CA GLN A 126 -11.74 11.57 -18.46
C GLN A 126 -11.02 12.61 -19.35
N LEU A 127 -9.80 12.31 -19.81
CA LEU A 127 -9.09 13.12 -20.80
C LEU A 127 -9.86 13.17 -22.13
N ARG A 128 -10.32 12.01 -22.64
CA ARG A 128 -11.12 11.94 -23.88
C ARG A 128 -12.45 12.69 -23.77
N LYS A 129 -13.09 12.64 -22.58
CA LYS A 129 -14.30 13.42 -22.26
C LYS A 129 -14.02 14.93 -22.08
N LYS A 130 -12.76 15.40 -22.23
CA LYS A 130 -12.32 16.78 -21.99
C LYS A 130 -12.65 17.32 -20.59
N ARG A 131 -12.72 16.42 -19.59
CA ARG A 131 -12.99 16.76 -18.18
C ARG A 131 -11.72 17.07 -17.38
N ILE A 132 -10.56 16.70 -17.92
CA ILE A 132 -9.23 16.96 -17.34
C ILE A 132 -8.35 17.58 -18.43
N GLU A 133 -7.48 18.51 -18.05
CA GLU A 133 -6.49 19.12 -18.94
C GLU A 133 -5.31 18.17 -19.20
N PRO A 134 -4.71 18.15 -20.41
CA PRO A 134 -3.63 17.22 -20.73
C PRO A 134 -2.42 17.22 -19.77
N PRO A 135 -1.94 18.38 -19.25
CA PRO A 135 -0.83 18.39 -18.29
C PRO A 135 -1.16 17.65 -16.98
N ILE A 136 -2.39 17.82 -16.49
CA ILE A 136 -2.85 17.19 -15.25
C ILE A 136 -3.00 15.68 -15.48
N ALA A 137 -3.55 15.25 -16.61
CA ALA A 137 -3.64 13.83 -16.96
C ALA A 137 -2.25 13.18 -17.05
N SER A 138 -1.26 13.86 -17.62
CA SER A 138 0.13 13.38 -17.65
C SER A 138 0.73 13.20 -16.24
N ASN A 139 0.48 14.17 -15.35
CA ASN A 139 0.90 14.08 -13.95
C ASN A 139 0.22 12.92 -13.22
N MET A 140 -1.09 12.73 -13.41
CA MET A 140 -1.83 11.59 -12.84
C MET A 140 -1.28 10.24 -13.33
N LEU A 141 -1.01 10.10 -14.63
CA LEU A 141 -0.42 8.88 -15.19
C LEU A 141 0.99 8.60 -14.64
N THR A 142 1.77 9.65 -14.40
CA THR A 142 3.09 9.55 -13.77
C THR A 142 2.98 9.02 -12.33
N ILE A 143 1.98 9.48 -11.58
CA ILE A 143 1.70 8.99 -10.23
C ILE A 143 1.22 7.52 -10.25
N ILE A 144 0.47 7.11 -11.27
CA ILE A 144 0.11 5.70 -11.47
C ILE A 144 1.34 4.84 -11.75
N ASN A 145 2.25 5.29 -12.61
CA ASN A 145 3.51 4.59 -12.86
C ASN A 145 4.34 4.45 -11.57
N LEU A 146 4.33 5.47 -10.71
CA LEU A 146 4.95 5.41 -9.39
C LEU A 146 4.28 4.38 -8.47
N LEU A 147 2.94 4.22 -8.53
CA LEU A 147 2.24 3.15 -7.81
C LEU A 147 2.67 1.77 -8.28
N VAL A 148 2.78 1.55 -9.60
CA VAL A 148 3.28 0.29 -10.17
C VAL A 148 4.74 0.06 -9.77
N GLU A 149 5.57 1.10 -9.73
CA GLU A 149 6.94 0.98 -9.27
C GLU A 149 7.02 0.53 -7.81
N PHE A 150 6.11 0.99 -6.93
CA PHE A 150 6.04 0.50 -5.56
C PHE A 150 5.72 -1.00 -5.48
N ILE A 151 4.82 -1.51 -6.34
CA ILE A 151 4.57 -2.96 -6.43
C ILE A 151 5.88 -3.69 -6.74
N THR A 152 6.58 -3.29 -7.80
CA THR A 152 7.84 -3.92 -8.21
C THR A 152 8.92 -3.81 -7.13
N ARG A 153 9.04 -2.67 -6.45
CA ARG A 153 10.00 -2.48 -5.35
C ARG A 153 9.71 -3.40 -4.17
N PHE A 154 8.46 -3.53 -3.77
CA PHE A 154 8.09 -4.44 -2.68
C PHE A 154 8.20 -5.91 -3.09
N GLU A 155 7.86 -6.26 -4.33
CA GLU A 155 8.12 -7.59 -4.88
C GLU A 155 9.59 -7.95 -4.84
N ARG A 156 10.49 -7.02 -5.15
CA ARG A 156 11.94 -7.26 -5.04
C ARG A 156 12.32 -7.55 -3.60
N ILE A 157 11.87 -6.75 -2.64
CA ILE A 157 12.16 -6.97 -1.21
C ILE A 157 11.66 -8.36 -0.77
N LEU A 158 10.43 -8.73 -1.17
CA LEU A 158 9.82 -10.01 -0.81
C LEU A 158 10.51 -11.20 -1.50
N LYS A 159 10.86 -11.08 -2.79
CA LYS A 159 11.39 -12.16 -3.62
C LYS A 159 12.91 -12.28 -3.60
N THR A 160 13.62 -11.43 -2.85
CA THR A 160 15.06 -11.56 -2.61
C THR A 160 15.38 -11.96 -1.17
N PRO A 161 14.83 -13.07 -0.63
CA PRO A 161 15.28 -13.58 0.67
C PRO A 161 16.71 -14.09 0.55
N LEU A 162 17.40 -14.21 1.70
CA LEU A 162 18.71 -14.86 1.75
C LEU A 162 18.60 -16.29 1.19
N PRO A 163 19.61 -16.76 0.43
CA PRO A 163 19.63 -18.13 -0.06
C PRO A 163 19.41 -19.12 1.08
N ILE A 164 18.51 -20.08 0.88
CA ILE A 164 18.15 -21.07 1.90
C ILE A 164 19.39 -21.83 2.40
N ALA A 165 20.29 -22.19 1.49
CA ALA A 165 21.55 -22.85 1.83
C ALA A 165 22.43 -22.02 2.78
N PHE A 166 22.48 -20.69 2.61
CA PHE A 166 23.23 -19.81 3.50
C PHE A 166 22.64 -19.83 4.91
N SER A 167 21.32 -19.69 5.04
CA SER A 167 20.63 -19.71 6.34
C SER A 167 20.85 -21.04 7.06
N ILE A 168 20.70 -22.17 6.35
CA ILE A 168 20.95 -23.51 6.90
C ILE A 168 22.39 -23.65 7.39
N HIS A 169 23.37 -23.22 6.59
CA HIS A 169 24.79 -23.29 6.97
C HIS A 169 25.13 -22.38 8.14
N LEU A 170 24.51 -21.21 8.24
CA LEU A 170 24.66 -20.31 9.38
C LEU A 170 24.23 -21.02 10.67
N TYR A 171 23.05 -21.64 10.69
CA TYR A 171 22.57 -22.42 11.84
C TYR A 171 23.52 -23.57 12.21
N GLN A 172 23.91 -24.38 11.23
CA GLN A 172 24.82 -25.51 11.46
C GLN A 172 26.16 -25.06 12.06
N THR A 173 26.72 -23.97 11.54
CA THR A 173 27.98 -23.40 12.03
C THR A 173 27.84 -22.88 13.45
N LEU A 174 26.76 -22.18 13.76
CA LEU A 174 26.46 -21.66 15.11
C LEU A 174 26.36 -22.80 16.13
N TRP A 175 25.67 -23.88 15.77
CA TRP A 175 25.53 -25.08 16.58
C TRP A 175 26.87 -25.77 16.83
N ILE A 176 27.65 -26.02 15.78
CA ILE A 176 28.98 -26.64 15.90
C ILE A 176 29.90 -25.76 16.77
N TYR A 177 29.88 -24.44 16.58
CA TYR A 177 30.68 -23.51 17.37
C TYR A 177 30.31 -23.55 18.85
N CYS A 178 29.03 -23.44 19.20
CA CYS A 178 28.58 -23.47 20.59
C CYS A 178 28.86 -24.82 21.27
N LEU A 179 28.75 -25.93 20.53
CA LEU A 179 29.06 -27.28 21.05
C LEU A 179 30.55 -27.52 21.21
N SER A 180 31.39 -26.90 20.37
CA SER A 180 32.86 -27.00 20.44
C SER A 180 33.46 -26.14 21.57
N LEU A 181 32.90 -24.97 21.82
CA LEU A 181 33.37 -23.99 22.81
C LEU A 181 33.72 -24.56 24.21
N PRO A 182 32.87 -25.40 24.86
CA PRO A 182 33.19 -25.91 26.19
C PRO A 182 34.47 -26.76 26.22
N PHE A 183 34.73 -27.56 25.17
CA PHE A 183 35.95 -28.37 25.07
C PHE A 183 37.20 -27.52 24.90
N GLN A 184 37.07 -26.32 24.31
CA GLN A 184 38.19 -25.39 24.15
C GLN A 184 38.54 -24.65 25.44
N LEU A 185 37.55 -24.38 26.30
CA LEU A 185 37.73 -23.53 27.49
C LEU A 185 37.93 -24.32 28.79
N VAL A 186 37.43 -25.56 28.88
CA VAL A 186 37.37 -26.30 30.16
C VAL A 186 38.73 -26.48 30.83
N ASP A 187 39.79 -26.71 30.07
CA ASP A 187 41.14 -26.89 30.64
C ASP A 187 41.74 -25.60 31.20
N SER A 188 41.30 -24.43 30.71
CA SER A 188 41.81 -23.11 31.10
C SER A 188 41.03 -22.50 32.27
N VAL A 189 39.70 -22.60 32.25
CA VAL A 189 38.83 -21.89 33.21
C VAL A 189 37.89 -22.82 34.00
N GLY A 190 38.00 -24.14 33.83
CA GLY A 190 37.28 -25.13 34.64
C GLY A 190 35.77 -24.94 34.64
N TRP A 191 35.16 -24.93 35.82
CA TRP A 191 33.71 -24.80 35.99
C TRP A 191 33.12 -23.46 35.52
N ILE A 192 33.93 -22.38 35.45
CA ILE A 192 33.48 -21.07 34.96
C ILE A 192 33.09 -21.16 33.47
N THR A 193 33.61 -22.15 32.74
CA THR A 193 33.26 -22.45 31.34
C THR A 193 31.75 -22.48 31.11
N ILE A 194 30.97 -23.06 32.02
CA ILE A 194 29.51 -23.17 31.87
C ILE A 194 28.86 -21.79 31.78
N VAL A 195 29.25 -20.87 32.64
CA VAL A 195 28.71 -19.50 32.67
C VAL A 195 29.11 -18.75 31.41
N ILE A 196 30.36 -18.88 30.99
CA ILE A 196 30.86 -18.22 29.77
C ILE A 196 30.12 -18.75 28.54
N VAL A 197 30.04 -20.07 28.37
CA VAL A 197 29.34 -20.71 27.24
C VAL A 197 27.87 -20.30 27.23
N PHE A 198 27.19 -20.24 28.37
CA PHE A 198 25.81 -19.78 28.46
C PHE A 198 25.64 -18.36 27.88
N PHE A 199 26.46 -17.40 28.31
CA PHE A 199 26.37 -16.03 27.80
C PHE A 199 26.74 -15.91 26.32
N VAL A 200 27.79 -16.61 25.88
CA VAL A 200 28.20 -16.62 24.47
C VAL A 200 27.10 -17.20 23.59
N SER A 201 26.52 -18.35 23.97
CA SER A 201 25.41 -18.96 23.24
C SER A 201 24.17 -18.05 23.24
N PHE A 202 23.83 -17.43 24.37
CA PHE A 202 22.71 -16.49 24.44
C PHE A 202 22.88 -15.32 23.45
N ILE A 203 24.07 -14.72 23.39
CA ILE A 203 24.36 -13.62 22.47
C ILE A 203 24.28 -14.10 21.02
N LEU A 204 24.94 -15.21 20.69
CA LEU A 204 25.04 -15.72 19.33
C LEU A 204 23.70 -16.18 18.76
N PHE A 205 22.93 -16.97 19.51
CA PHE A 205 21.58 -17.37 19.11
C PHE A 205 20.61 -16.19 19.16
N GLY A 206 20.78 -15.24 20.08
CA GLY A 206 19.98 -14.02 20.13
C GLY A 206 20.12 -13.18 18.86
N VAL A 207 21.36 -12.93 18.41
CA VAL A 207 21.63 -12.18 17.17
C VAL A 207 21.08 -12.91 15.95
N GLU A 208 21.26 -14.23 15.88
CA GLU A 208 20.73 -15.05 14.78
C GLU A 208 19.20 -14.93 14.69
N ARG A 209 18.48 -15.03 15.81
CA ARG A 209 17.02 -14.90 15.84
C ARG A 209 16.53 -13.51 15.42
N ILE A 210 17.24 -12.46 15.82
CA ILE A 210 16.93 -11.10 15.38
C ILE A 210 17.13 -10.98 13.86
N ALA A 211 18.21 -11.55 13.32
CA ALA A 211 18.47 -11.53 11.88
C ALA A 211 17.38 -12.28 11.09
N ALA A 212 16.91 -13.42 11.59
CA ALA A 212 15.83 -14.18 10.98
C ALA A 212 14.50 -13.39 10.96
N GLU A 213 14.17 -12.68 12.04
CA GLU A 213 12.97 -11.84 12.11
C GLU A 213 13.04 -10.67 11.11
N VAL A 214 14.20 -9.99 11.02
CA VAL A 214 14.39 -8.84 10.13
C VAL A 214 14.34 -9.23 8.64
N GLN A 215 14.54 -10.51 8.33
CA GLN A 215 14.55 -11.00 6.95
C GLN A 215 13.17 -10.93 6.26
N ASN A 216 12.06 -11.09 7.01
CA ASN A 216 10.72 -11.04 6.45
C ASN A 216 9.92 -9.83 6.98
N PRO A 217 10.08 -8.64 6.39
CA PRO A 217 9.54 -7.40 6.97
C PRO A 217 8.03 -7.22 6.78
N PHE A 218 7.38 -8.04 5.96
CA PHE A 218 5.95 -7.91 5.63
C PHE A 218 5.05 -8.87 6.41
N ASP A 219 5.64 -9.77 7.20
CA ASP A 219 4.91 -10.76 8.00
C ASP A 219 4.12 -10.11 9.16
N TYR A 220 3.36 -10.93 9.88
CA TYR A 220 2.65 -10.52 11.09
C TYR A 220 3.55 -10.58 12.32
N GLY A 221 3.75 -9.43 12.97
CA GLY A 221 4.61 -9.37 14.14
C GLY A 221 4.89 -7.93 14.57
N TYR A 222 5.28 -7.79 15.83
CA TYR A 222 5.51 -6.47 16.44
C TYR A 222 6.66 -5.70 15.79
N ASN A 223 7.65 -6.41 15.24
CA ASN A 223 8.84 -5.83 14.62
C ASN A 223 8.73 -5.69 13.09
N HIS A 224 7.57 -6.02 12.52
CA HIS A 224 7.33 -5.95 11.07
C HIS A 224 6.57 -4.67 10.70
N PHE A 225 6.43 -4.42 9.41
CA PHE A 225 5.67 -3.25 8.95
C PHE A 225 4.17 -3.43 9.24
N ASP A 226 3.59 -2.45 9.94
CA ASP A 226 2.15 -2.41 10.21
C ASP A 226 1.36 -1.94 8.97
N LEU A 227 1.23 -2.86 8.01
CA LEU A 227 0.51 -2.62 6.75
C LEU A 227 -0.98 -2.33 6.98
N ASP A 228 -1.57 -2.86 8.05
CA ASP A 228 -2.96 -2.63 8.41
C ASP A 228 -3.18 -1.18 8.85
N TYR A 229 -2.31 -0.67 9.74
CA TYR A 229 -2.33 0.73 10.13
C TYR A 229 -2.16 1.67 8.94
N PHE A 230 -1.27 1.35 8.00
CA PHE A 230 -1.11 2.15 6.79
C PHE A 230 -2.38 2.15 5.92
N CYS A 231 -2.99 0.98 5.71
CA CYS A 231 -4.22 0.85 4.92
C CYS A 231 -5.39 1.60 5.57
N GLU A 232 -5.60 1.44 6.88
CA GLU A 232 -6.65 2.14 7.61
C GLU A 232 -6.42 3.65 7.67
N THR A 233 -5.16 4.10 7.79
CA THR A 233 -4.83 5.53 7.73
C THR A 233 -5.20 6.12 6.37
N VAL A 234 -4.79 5.47 5.27
CA VAL A 234 -5.12 5.87 3.90
C VAL A 234 -6.63 5.91 3.70
N LYS A 235 -7.34 4.85 4.10
CA LYS A 235 -8.80 4.76 4.03
C LYS A 235 -9.48 5.89 4.79
N ARG A 236 -9.07 6.16 6.03
CA ARG A 236 -9.63 7.23 6.88
C ARG A 236 -9.46 8.59 6.23
N GLU A 237 -8.26 8.92 5.77
CA GLU A 237 -7.94 10.21 5.15
C GLU A 237 -8.72 10.41 3.84
N ILE A 238 -8.72 9.41 2.97
CA ILE A 238 -9.42 9.48 1.68
C ILE A 238 -10.93 9.54 1.89
N THR A 239 -11.46 8.78 2.84
CA THR A 239 -12.88 8.83 3.19
C THR A 239 -13.26 10.20 3.75
N ALA A 240 -12.37 10.87 4.48
CA ALA A 240 -12.60 12.24 4.93
C ALA A 240 -12.65 13.24 3.75
N ILE A 241 -11.75 13.10 2.77
CA ILE A 241 -11.71 13.97 1.57
C ILE A 241 -13.01 13.88 0.76
N ILE A 242 -13.57 12.68 0.58
CA ILE A 242 -14.79 12.48 -0.24
C ILE A 242 -16.10 12.81 0.47
N LYS A 243 -16.06 13.14 1.78
CA LYS A 243 -17.26 13.47 2.58
C LYS A 243 -17.74 14.90 2.34
N HIS A 244 -16.83 15.82 2.09
CA HIS A 244 -17.15 17.20 1.73
C HIS A 244 -17.05 17.34 0.22
N ASP A 245 -17.77 18.31 -0.36
CA ASP A 245 -17.63 18.61 -1.78
C ASP A 245 -16.23 19.18 -2.10
N PRO A 246 -15.76 19.09 -3.37
CA PRO A 246 -14.51 19.71 -3.77
C PRO A 246 -14.52 21.18 -3.36
N PRO A 247 -13.44 21.68 -2.72
CA PRO A 247 -13.41 23.05 -2.26
C PRO A 247 -13.52 24.00 -3.45
N ASP A 248 -14.43 24.97 -3.34
CA ASP A 248 -14.52 26.10 -4.26
C ASP A 248 -13.85 27.32 -3.62
N ASP A 249 -13.03 28.02 -4.39
CA ASP A 249 -12.23 29.16 -3.92
C ASP A 249 -13.14 30.27 -3.35
N SER A 250 -14.35 30.39 -3.91
CA SER A 250 -15.33 31.41 -3.51
C SER A 250 -15.76 31.30 -2.05
N HIS A 251 -15.76 30.10 -1.48
CA HIS A 251 -16.37 29.83 -0.17
C HIS A 251 -15.40 30.06 1.00
N TRP A 252 -14.11 29.82 0.83
CA TRP A 252 -13.15 29.86 1.95
C TRP A 252 -12.07 30.93 1.81
N VAL A 253 -11.63 31.27 0.59
CA VAL A 253 -10.56 32.26 0.40
C VAL A 253 -11.01 33.64 0.86
N PHE A 254 -12.26 33.99 0.59
CA PHE A 254 -12.84 35.30 0.90
C PHE A 254 -13.73 35.29 2.15
N ASP A 255 -13.60 34.28 3.01
CA ASP A 255 -14.32 34.21 4.28
C ASP A 255 -14.01 35.44 5.13
N VAL A 256 -15.01 35.91 5.88
CA VAL A 256 -14.90 37.07 6.77
C VAL A 256 -13.80 36.86 7.82
N GLU A 257 -13.61 35.62 8.29
CA GLU A 257 -12.53 35.27 9.23
C GLU A 257 -11.13 35.36 8.61
N ASN A 258 -11.01 35.22 7.28
CA ASN A 258 -9.74 35.31 6.56
C ASN A 258 -9.38 36.76 6.15
N LYS A 259 -10.26 37.74 6.40
CA LYS A 259 -10.06 39.14 6.01
C LYS A 259 -8.94 39.86 6.77
N SER A 260 -8.47 39.34 7.91
CA SER A 260 -7.34 39.93 8.64
C SER A 260 -6.00 39.82 7.92
N VAL A 261 -5.94 39.06 6.81
CA VAL A 261 -4.78 38.97 5.91
C VAL A 261 -4.81 40.08 4.84
N THR A 262 -5.90 40.84 4.75
CA THR A 262 -5.97 42.05 3.93
C THR A 262 -4.99 43.06 4.51
N ILE A 263 -3.81 43.11 3.89
CA ILE A 263 -2.72 44.07 4.01
C ILE A 263 -3.11 45.24 4.93
N GLN A 264 -2.40 45.39 6.05
CA GLN A 264 -2.17 46.69 6.66
C GLN A 264 -1.58 47.59 5.56
N SER A 265 -2.45 48.18 4.74
CA SER A 265 -2.09 49.25 3.85
C SER A 265 -1.61 50.34 4.79
N THR A 266 -0.33 50.64 4.67
CA THR A 266 0.35 51.82 5.20
C THR A 266 -0.47 53.07 4.90
N GLU A 267 -1.46 53.34 5.74
CA GLU A 267 -2.02 54.65 6.01
C GLU A 267 -1.35 55.09 7.31
N ASP A 268 -0.22 55.79 7.20
CA ASP A 268 0.31 56.77 8.17
C ASP A 268 1.83 56.87 8.00
N GLU A 269 2.28 57.79 7.14
CA GLU A 269 3.46 58.65 7.37
C GLU A 269 3.59 59.60 6.16
N GLY A 270 3.09 60.83 6.30
CA GLY A 270 3.30 61.84 5.26
C GLY A 270 2.45 63.11 5.29
N VAL A 271 1.49 63.26 6.21
CA VAL A 271 0.77 64.53 6.40
C VAL A 271 0.58 64.83 7.87
N LYS A 272 1.60 65.45 8.49
CA LYS A 272 1.52 66.43 9.58
C LYS A 272 2.91 66.61 10.18
N ASN A 273 3.52 67.75 9.85
CA ASN A 273 4.62 68.51 10.49
C ASN A 273 5.17 69.33 9.32
N GLU A 274 4.91 70.62 9.15
CA GLU A 274 5.07 71.72 10.11
C GLU A 274 4.13 72.88 9.72
N VAL A 275 3.27 73.29 10.66
CA VAL A 275 2.85 74.69 10.79
C VAL A 275 3.09 75.02 12.26
N HIS A 276 4.06 75.90 12.50
CA HIS A 276 4.26 76.80 13.64
C HIS A 276 5.75 76.89 14.02
N GLU A 277 6.46 77.84 13.41
CA GLU A 277 7.01 79.02 14.11
C GLU A 277 7.30 80.14 13.12
#